data_AF-F4CR62-F1
#
_entry.id   AF-F4CR62-F1
#
_cell.length_a   1.000
_cell.length_b   1.000
_cell.length_c   1.000
_cell.angle_alpha   90.00
_cell.angle_beta   90.00
_cell.angle_gamma   90.00
#
_symmetry.space_group_name_H-M   'P 1'
#
loop_
_entity.id
_entity.type
_entity.pdbx_description
1 polymer ?
#
loop_
_entity_poly.entity_id
_entity_poly.type
_entity_poly.pdbx_seq_one_letter_code
_entity_poly.pdbx_strand_id
1 'polypeptide(L)'
;MSNSHQPVHISGRLDPGLSRWTWLVKWFLLIPHLIVLAVLWIALVVLSIVALVAVVVSGRYPSALFGFNAGVLRWSWRVAFYGYALGGTDRYPPFTLSDVPDYPARLDIERPERLSRPKALVKWWLLAIPHYLVVVLLVGAGRWEAPGTNVTTGVFGLGLIGVLVLIALVALLFTGRYPAGIFDAVMGMNRWVLRVAAYALLMTDVYPPFRLDQGGDDPPAVDDDRTGRRVAAGPERRSGGPLTPAASSAPGGATIVMDPPVDVVEVPDDVPPGARRPVSTTPAPPPSTARALLLVLGSVVTALGVLLGGLGTAGLVTDRVARDGGGFLATGVGTATTAGVALRTDPLQIDADRPDTPARVFGEVALRATSNRGGDVFVGIGPTADVSRYLAGAAQGVWRTGAFDGRGFAAGVDQVAGSASVAPPGEQPFWVARASGPGTTTMSWAPVPGDWTAVVMNADGTAPVSAGVQLAARVPVLGLASMAAFWTGVGLLVVGIAVIVGAATTGRRRTVEVAR
;
A
#
# COMPACT_ATOMS: atom_id res chain seq x y z
N MET A 1 -36.30 -1.64 6.64
CA MET A 1 -35.76 -0.28 6.69
C MET A 1 -34.89 -0.21 7.93
N SER A 2 -33.57 -0.15 7.78
CA SER A 2 -32.61 -0.36 8.87
C SER A 2 -32.18 0.96 9.50
N ASN A 3 -32.35 1.09 10.81
CA ASN A 3 -31.73 2.13 11.64
C ASN A 3 -30.26 2.29 11.26
N SER A 4 -29.90 3.44 10.70
CA SER A 4 -28.57 3.70 10.13
C SER A 4 -27.59 4.16 11.21
N HIS A 5 -27.36 3.29 12.19
CA HIS A 5 -26.28 3.48 13.14
C HIS A 5 -24.94 3.45 12.38
N GLN A 6 -24.25 4.58 12.35
CA GLN A 6 -23.01 4.78 11.58
C GLN A 6 -21.82 4.68 12.54
N PRO A 7 -21.10 3.54 12.61
CA PRO A 7 -20.09 3.30 13.65
C PRO A 7 -18.74 4.00 13.41
N VAL A 8 -18.63 4.82 12.36
CA VAL A 8 -17.40 5.51 11.97
C VAL A 8 -17.72 6.98 11.80
N HIS A 9 -17.24 7.79 12.75
CA HIS A 9 -17.47 9.22 12.80
C HIS A 9 -16.19 9.97 12.41
N ILE A 10 -16.27 10.83 11.39
CA ILE A 10 -15.13 11.63 10.93
C ILE A 10 -15.51 13.10 10.91
N SER A 11 -14.77 13.91 11.69
CA SER A 11 -14.91 15.37 11.70
C SER A 11 -13.59 16.07 11.40
N GLY A 12 -13.72 17.26 10.82
CA GLY A 12 -12.63 18.14 10.44
C GLY A 12 -13.09 19.58 10.52
N ARG A 13 -12.40 20.42 11.30
CA ARG A 13 -12.67 21.86 11.37
C ARG A 13 -11.50 22.63 10.77
N LEU A 14 -11.77 23.51 9.81
CA LEU A 14 -10.77 24.43 9.26
C LEU A 14 -10.27 25.37 10.35
N ASP A 15 -8.96 25.57 10.42
CA ASP A 15 -8.40 26.62 11.26
C ASP A 15 -8.73 28.00 10.68
N PRO A 16 -9.21 28.96 11.50
CA PRO A 16 -9.66 30.27 11.03
C PRO A 16 -8.53 31.18 10.49
N GLY A 17 -7.27 30.79 10.69
CA GLY A 17 -6.08 31.59 10.37
C GLY A 17 -5.04 30.84 9.54
N LEU A 18 -5.47 30.05 8.55
CA LEU A 18 -4.55 29.35 7.65
C LEU A 18 -3.60 30.31 6.95
N SER A 19 -2.29 30.07 7.12
CA SER A 19 -1.26 30.83 6.44
C SER A 19 -1.23 30.52 4.94
N ARG A 20 -1.01 31.57 4.15
CA ARG A 20 -0.98 31.52 2.68
C ARG A 20 0.17 30.68 2.13
N TRP A 21 1.29 30.62 2.88
CA TRP A 21 2.57 30.10 2.38
C TRP A 21 3.08 28.87 3.13
N THR A 22 2.58 28.61 4.35
CA THR A 22 3.08 27.50 5.19
C THR A 22 2.91 26.15 4.51
N TRP A 23 1.84 25.96 3.72
CA TRP A 23 1.54 24.69 3.05
C TRP A 23 2.69 24.18 2.14
N LEU A 24 3.53 25.06 1.58
CA LEU A 24 4.72 24.64 0.82
C LEU A 24 5.80 24.02 1.73
N VAL A 25 5.96 24.54 2.94
CA VAL A 25 6.96 24.07 3.92
C VAL A 25 6.48 22.81 4.64
N LYS A 26 5.17 22.66 4.83
CA LYS A 26 4.57 21.52 5.53
C LYS A 26 4.95 20.17 4.93
N TRP A 27 5.23 20.11 3.62
CA TRP A 27 5.67 18.88 2.94
C TRP A 27 6.94 18.30 3.54
N PHE A 28 7.91 19.14 3.91
CA PHE A 28 9.14 18.70 4.59
C PHE A 28 8.86 18.23 6.01
N LEU A 29 7.98 18.94 6.72
CA LEU A 29 7.57 18.58 8.09
C LEU A 29 6.76 17.27 8.14
N LEU A 30 6.17 16.85 7.02
CA LEU A 30 5.44 15.59 6.90
C LEU A 30 6.37 14.37 6.80
N ILE A 31 7.62 14.54 6.34
CA ILE A 31 8.55 13.43 6.07
C ILE A 31 8.72 12.50 7.29
N PRO A 32 8.97 13.01 8.52
CA PRO A 32 9.11 12.14 9.69
C PRO A 32 7.82 11.37 10.00
N HIS A 33 6.64 11.99 9.83
CA HIS A 33 5.35 11.32 9.98
C HIS A 33 5.17 10.20 8.96
N LEU A 34 5.48 10.45 7.69
CA LEU A 34 5.33 9.48 6.61
C LEU A 34 6.21 8.26 6.83
N ILE A 35 7.44 8.44 7.31
CA ILE A 35 8.36 7.34 7.61
C ILE A 35 7.78 6.44 8.72
N VAL A 36 7.33 7.04 9.83
CA VAL A 36 6.79 6.26 10.95
C VAL A 36 5.44 5.62 10.57
N LEU A 37 4.57 6.36 9.89
CA LEU A 37 3.30 5.83 9.42
C LEU A 37 3.50 4.69 8.42
N ALA A 38 4.48 4.75 7.52
CA ALA A 38 4.76 3.65 6.60
C ALA A 38 5.03 2.33 7.34
N VAL A 39 5.86 2.38 8.41
CA VAL A 39 6.12 1.22 9.27
C VAL A 39 4.85 0.76 9.99
N LEU A 40 4.04 1.69 10.51
CA LEU A 40 2.80 1.36 11.20
C LEU A 40 1.72 0.80 10.28
N TRP A 41 1.66 1.22 9.02
CA TRP A 41 0.74 0.70 8.02
C TRP A 41 1.07 -0.75 7.67
N ILE A 42 2.36 -1.10 7.59
CA ILE A 42 2.80 -2.49 7.43
C ILE A 42 2.29 -3.33 8.63
N ALA A 43 2.52 -2.85 9.85
CA ALA A 43 2.03 -3.53 11.05
C ALA A 43 0.49 -3.66 11.04
N LEU A 44 -0.23 -2.60 10.66
CA LEU A 44 -1.69 -2.60 10.55
C LEU A 44 -2.18 -3.65 9.56
N VAL A 45 -1.54 -3.81 8.40
CA VAL A 45 -1.90 -4.85 7.41
C VAL A 45 -1.72 -6.24 8.01
N VAL A 46 -0.56 -6.52 8.62
CA VAL A 46 -0.28 -7.82 9.26
C VAL A 46 -1.29 -8.10 10.38
N LEU A 47 -1.53 -7.13 11.25
CA LEU A 47 -2.48 -7.26 12.35
C LEU A 47 -3.93 -7.39 11.88
N SER A 48 -4.26 -6.87 10.70
CA SER A 48 -5.59 -7.04 10.11
C SER A 48 -5.79 -8.45 9.57
N ILE A 49 -4.73 -9.11 9.08
CA ILE A 49 -4.76 -10.55 8.74
C ILE A 49 -4.93 -11.39 10.02
N VAL A 50 -4.21 -11.06 11.09
CA VAL A 50 -4.39 -11.72 12.40
C VAL A 50 -5.81 -11.50 12.93
N ALA A 51 -6.34 -10.28 12.80
CA ALA A 51 -7.71 -9.96 13.18
C ALA A 51 -8.74 -10.72 12.34
N LEU A 52 -8.51 -10.91 11.04
CA LEU A 52 -9.35 -11.74 10.17
C LEU A 52 -9.43 -13.17 10.70
N VAL A 53 -8.29 -13.80 11.00
CA VAL A 53 -8.26 -15.16 11.59
C VAL A 53 -8.99 -15.19 12.93
N ALA A 54 -8.74 -14.21 13.80
CA ALA A 54 -9.40 -14.10 15.10
C ALA A 54 -10.92 -13.94 14.97
N VAL A 55 -11.40 -13.15 14.01
CA VAL A 55 -12.83 -12.96 13.73
C VAL A 55 -13.46 -14.22 13.15
N VAL A 56 -12.78 -14.93 12.26
CA VAL A 56 -13.28 -16.21 11.70
C VAL A 56 -13.45 -17.25 12.80
N VAL A 57 -12.46 -17.37 13.70
CA VAL A 57 -12.48 -18.36 14.79
C VAL A 57 -13.45 -17.97 15.92
N SER A 58 -13.37 -16.72 16.39
CA SER A 58 -14.06 -16.28 17.62
C SER A 58 -15.31 -15.43 17.39
N GLY A 59 -15.46 -14.86 16.19
CA GLY A 59 -16.50 -13.85 15.90
C GLY A 59 -16.25 -12.50 16.58
N ARG A 60 -15.08 -12.28 17.18
CA ARG A 60 -14.74 -11.05 17.92
C ARG A 60 -13.43 -10.45 17.42
N TYR A 61 -13.39 -9.13 17.32
CA TYR A 61 -12.17 -8.39 17.02
C TYR A 61 -11.36 -8.22 18.32
N PRO A 62 -10.09 -8.68 18.39
CA PRO A 62 -9.29 -8.50 19.60
C PRO A 62 -9.10 -7.02 19.96
N SER A 63 -9.35 -6.68 21.23
CA SER A 63 -9.36 -5.28 21.71
C SER A 63 -8.03 -4.55 21.46
N ALA A 64 -6.90 -5.23 21.68
CA ALA A 64 -5.56 -4.68 21.47
C ALA A 64 -5.30 -4.36 20.00
N LEU A 65 -5.69 -5.26 19.08
CA LEU A 65 -5.54 -5.06 17.64
C LEU A 65 -6.42 -3.92 17.14
N PHE A 66 -7.66 -3.86 17.63
CA PHE A 66 -8.58 -2.78 17.30
C PHE A 66 -8.03 -1.42 17.76
N GLY A 67 -7.54 -1.34 18.99
CA GLY A 67 -6.96 -0.11 19.54
C GLY A 67 -5.75 0.38 18.73
N PHE A 68 -4.87 -0.54 18.32
CA PHE A 68 -3.75 -0.21 17.44
C PHE A 68 -4.22 0.27 16.06
N ASN A 69 -5.05 -0.50 15.36
CA ASN A 69 -5.51 -0.18 14.02
C ASN A 69 -6.29 1.15 13.99
N ALA A 70 -7.20 1.36 14.95
CA ALA A 70 -7.91 2.63 15.12
C ALA A 70 -6.95 3.80 15.39
N GLY A 71 -5.89 3.56 16.17
CA GLY A 71 -4.87 4.56 16.47
C GLY A 71 -4.05 4.97 15.24
N VAL A 72 -3.68 4.01 14.40
CA VAL A 72 -2.94 4.26 13.15
C VAL A 72 -3.82 5.04 12.16
N LEU A 73 -5.11 4.69 12.04
CA LEU A 73 -6.06 5.44 11.21
C LEU A 73 -6.28 6.86 11.75
N ARG A 74 -6.44 7.03 13.07
CA ARG A 74 -6.56 8.35 13.72
C ARG A 74 -5.36 9.23 13.43
N TRP A 75 -4.15 8.66 13.54
CA TRP A 75 -2.94 9.40 13.25
C TRP A 75 -2.78 9.73 11.77
N SER A 76 -3.06 8.76 10.89
CA SER A 76 -3.05 8.97 9.44
C SER A 76 -4.02 10.09 9.04
N TRP A 77 -5.22 10.13 9.64
CA TRP A 77 -6.19 11.19 9.39
C TRP A 77 -5.66 12.58 9.79
N ARG A 78 -5.02 12.70 10.95
CA ARG A 78 -4.43 13.98 11.38
C ARG A 78 -3.33 14.48 10.44
N VAL A 79 -2.48 13.57 9.96
CA VAL A 79 -1.38 13.87 9.02
C VAL A 79 -1.93 14.24 7.65
N ALA A 80 -2.93 13.50 7.18
CA ALA A 80 -3.63 13.77 5.93
C ALA A 80 -4.33 15.14 5.97
N PHE A 81 -5.04 15.46 7.06
CA PHE A 81 -5.73 16.74 7.26
C PHE A 81 -4.76 17.94 7.31
N TYR A 82 -3.58 17.78 7.92
CA TYR A 82 -2.53 18.81 7.96
C TYR A 82 -1.87 19.06 6.60
N GLY A 83 -1.70 18.01 5.78
CA GLY A 83 -0.98 18.07 4.52
C GLY A 83 -1.85 17.72 3.31
N TYR A 84 -1.69 16.50 2.81
CA TYR A 84 -2.05 16.13 1.44
C TYR A 84 -3.54 15.89 1.17
N ALA A 85 -4.37 15.69 2.20
CA ALA A 85 -5.79 15.37 2.01
C ALA A 85 -6.72 16.56 2.20
N LEU A 86 -6.30 17.61 2.94
CA LEU A 86 -7.06 18.86 3.09
C LEU A 86 -6.18 20.10 3.23
N GLY A 87 -5.02 20.00 3.88
CA GLY A 87 -4.25 21.20 4.25
C GLY A 87 -5.02 22.14 5.17
N GLY A 88 -5.97 21.60 5.96
CA GLY A 88 -6.99 22.37 6.70
C GLY A 88 -6.56 22.90 8.07
N THR A 89 -5.32 22.60 8.50
CA THR A 89 -4.76 23.08 9.77
C THR A 89 -3.28 23.40 9.64
N ASP A 90 -2.81 24.45 10.33
CA ASP A 90 -1.38 24.76 10.50
C ASP A 90 -0.78 24.10 11.75
N ARG A 91 -1.59 23.44 12.58
CA ARG A 91 -1.13 22.78 13.80
C ARG A 91 -0.41 21.48 13.47
N TYR A 92 0.85 21.37 13.84
CA TYR A 92 1.66 20.18 13.58
C TYR A 92 1.06 18.92 14.27
N PRO A 93 0.87 17.79 13.55
CA PRO A 93 0.25 16.60 14.13
C PRO A 93 1.13 15.95 15.21
N PRO A 94 0.59 15.64 16.41
CA PRO A 94 1.34 14.92 17.44
C PRO A 94 1.60 13.45 17.05
N PHE A 95 2.78 12.93 17.38
CA PHE A 95 3.20 11.53 17.20
C PHE A 95 2.56 10.62 18.25
N THR A 96 1.24 10.45 18.17
CA THR A 96 0.48 9.63 19.10
C THR A 96 -0.56 8.80 18.36
N LEU A 97 -0.84 7.61 18.89
CA LEU A 97 -1.95 6.76 18.44
C LEU A 97 -3.24 7.04 19.24
N SER A 98 -3.17 7.81 20.31
CA SER A 98 -4.32 8.16 21.13
C SER A 98 -5.22 9.20 20.45
N ASP A 99 -6.43 9.33 20.97
CA ASP A 99 -7.28 10.46 20.59
C ASP A 99 -6.70 11.78 21.15
N VAL A 100 -6.91 12.87 20.42
CA VAL A 100 -6.48 14.22 20.79
C VAL A 100 -7.68 15.15 20.64
N PRO A 101 -8.47 15.34 21.71
CA PRO A 101 -9.77 16.00 21.61
C PRO A 101 -9.72 17.42 21.03
N ASP A 102 -8.64 18.16 21.30
CA ASP A 102 -8.45 19.55 20.87
C ASP A 102 -7.86 19.69 19.46
N TYR A 103 -7.56 18.59 18.77
CA TYR A 103 -7.03 18.63 17.41
C TYR A 103 -8.18 18.80 16.40
N PRO A 104 -8.02 19.62 15.35
CA PRO A 104 -9.10 19.96 14.42
C PRO A 104 -9.64 18.78 13.58
N ALA A 105 -8.86 17.70 13.45
CA ALA A 105 -9.23 16.49 12.71
C ALA A 105 -9.41 15.30 13.66
N ARG A 106 -10.64 14.76 13.73
CA ARG A 106 -10.96 13.60 14.58
C ARG A 106 -11.56 12.46 13.78
N LEU A 107 -11.22 11.25 14.20
CA LEU A 107 -11.75 9.99 13.69
C LEU A 107 -12.09 9.13 14.89
N ASP A 108 -13.36 8.78 15.03
CA ASP A 108 -13.83 7.85 16.04
C ASP A 108 -14.44 6.62 15.36
N ILE A 109 -14.11 5.44 15.89
CA ILE A 109 -14.55 4.16 15.36
C ILE A 109 -15.05 3.34 16.54
N GLU A 110 -16.35 3.09 16.56
CA GLU A 110 -16.94 2.27 17.59
C GLU A 110 -16.58 0.80 17.39
N ARG A 111 -16.14 0.14 18.46
CA ARG A 111 -15.74 -1.27 18.38
C ARG A 111 -16.98 -2.16 18.36
N PRO A 112 -17.21 -2.95 17.30
CA PRO A 112 -18.33 -3.89 17.27
C PRO A 112 -18.15 -4.99 18.32
N GLU A 113 -19.21 -5.34 19.03
CA GLU A 113 -19.18 -6.42 20.04
C GLU A 113 -19.09 -7.81 19.41
N ARG A 114 -19.70 -7.99 18.23
CA ARG A 114 -19.68 -9.24 17.44
C ARG A 114 -19.62 -8.90 15.96
N LEU A 115 -18.80 -9.66 15.23
CA LEU A 115 -18.68 -9.60 13.78
C LEU A 115 -19.18 -10.91 13.16
N SER A 116 -19.76 -10.81 11.98
CA SER A 116 -20.33 -11.96 11.26
C SER A 116 -19.25 -12.82 10.59
N ARG A 117 -19.06 -14.05 11.08
CA ARG A 117 -18.00 -15.00 10.67
C ARG A 117 -17.92 -15.27 9.16
N PRO A 118 -19.02 -15.64 8.45
CA PRO A 118 -18.93 -15.92 7.02
C PRO A 118 -18.81 -14.64 6.17
N LYS A 119 -19.33 -13.51 6.65
CA LYS A 119 -19.19 -12.24 5.92
C LYS A 119 -17.75 -11.76 5.97
N ALA A 120 -17.06 -11.88 7.10
CA ALA A 120 -15.66 -11.46 7.25
C ALA A 120 -14.72 -11.96 6.12
N LEU A 121 -14.89 -13.17 5.60
CA LEU A 121 -14.07 -13.77 4.53
C LEU A 121 -14.35 -13.23 3.13
N VAL A 122 -15.61 -12.91 2.81
CA VAL A 122 -16.05 -12.50 1.47
C VAL A 122 -16.07 -10.97 1.34
N LYS A 123 -16.40 -10.30 2.43
CA LYS A 123 -16.72 -8.89 2.49
C LYS A 123 -15.56 -7.96 2.15
N TRP A 124 -14.36 -8.27 2.65
CA TRP A 124 -13.21 -7.37 2.57
C TRP A 124 -12.59 -7.30 1.17
N TRP A 125 -12.77 -8.31 0.31
CA TRP A 125 -12.22 -8.30 -1.04
C TRP A 125 -13.28 -8.31 -2.13
N LEU A 126 -14.44 -8.97 -1.96
CA LEU A 126 -15.47 -9.06 -3.02
C LEU A 126 -16.47 -7.90 -2.95
N LEU A 127 -17.01 -7.61 -1.77
CA LEU A 127 -18.01 -6.54 -1.61
C LEU A 127 -17.36 -5.15 -1.61
N ALA A 128 -16.05 -5.08 -1.36
CA ALA A 128 -15.28 -3.85 -1.42
C ALA A 128 -14.74 -3.51 -2.82
N ILE A 129 -14.84 -4.42 -3.82
CA ILE A 129 -14.33 -4.16 -5.19
C ILE A 129 -14.89 -2.85 -5.77
N PRO A 130 -16.21 -2.59 -5.74
CA PRO A 130 -16.75 -1.35 -6.27
C PRO A 130 -16.18 -0.12 -5.56
N HIS A 131 -15.95 -0.20 -4.25
CA HIS A 131 -15.33 0.86 -3.47
C HIS A 131 -13.85 1.02 -3.81
N TYR A 132 -13.09 -0.04 -4.01
CA TYR A 132 -11.67 0.04 -4.36
C TYR A 132 -11.43 0.74 -5.69
N LEU A 133 -12.28 0.50 -6.70
CA LEU A 133 -12.22 1.22 -7.97
C LEU A 133 -12.38 2.73 -7.78
N VAL A 134 -13.33 3.13 -6.93
CA VAL A 134 -13.57 4.54 -6.63
C VAL A 134 -12.45 5.14 -5.76
N VAL A 135 -11.93 4.41 -4.76
CA VAL A 135 -10.77 4.85 -3.96
C VAL A 135 -9.54 5.09 -4.85
N VAL A 136 -9.28 4.20 -5.81
CA VAL A 136 -8.16 4.36 -6.76
C VAL A 136 -8.27 5.68 -7.53
N LEU A 137 -9.46 6.03 -8.01
CA LEU A 137 -9.71 7.29 -8.72
C LEU A 137 -9.56 8.53 -7.80
N LEU A 138 -10.06 8.43 -6.57
CA LEU A 138 -10.11 9.55 -5.63
C LEU A 138 -8.76 9.89 -5.01
N VAL A 139 -8.01 8.86 -4.62
CA VAL A 139 -6.68 9.00 -3.99
C VAL A 139 -5.57 9.08 -5.04
N GLY A 140 -5.80 8.53 -6.24
CA GLY A 140 -4.83 8.55 -7.34
C GLY A 140 -3.87 7.37 -7.33
N ALA A 141 -4.31 6.22 -6.82
CA ALA A 141 -3.55 4.98 -6.77
C ALA A 141 -3.56 4.24 -8.13
N GLY A 142 -3.23 4.95 -9.23
CA GLY A 142 -3.20 4.41 -10.59
C GLY A 142 -1.85 4.70 -11.27
N ARG A 143 -1.41 3.79 -12.14
CA ARG A 143 -0.30 4.07 -13.07
C ARG A 143 -0.80 4.98 -14.17
N TRP A 144 -0.22 6.15 -14.32
CA TRP A 144 -0.45 7.02 -15.48
C TRP A 144 0.78 7.01 -16.38
N GLU A 145 0.58 6.67 -17.64
CA GLU A 145 1.57 6.80 -18.69
C GLU A 145 1.21 8.07 -19.48
N ALA A 146 2.04 9.11 -19.37
CA ALA A 146 1.83 10.31 -20.18
C ALA A 146 2.17 9.98 -21.65
N PRO A 147 1.27 10.27 -22.61
CA PRO A 147 1.52 9.97 -24.02
C PRO A 147 2.81 10.69 -24.50
N GLY A 148 3.77 9.94 -25.01
CA GLY A 148 5.02 10.48 -25.58
C GLY A 148 6.19 10.65 -24.61
N THR A 149 6.06 10.27 -23.34
CA THR A 149 7.20 10.23 -22.40
C THR A 149 7.41 8.82 -21.86
N ASN A 150 8.62 8.28 -22.01
CA ASN A 150 9.01 6.96 -21.50
C ASN A 150 9.24 6.93 -19.98
N VAL A 151 8.92 8.02 -19.27
CA VAL A 151 9.06 8.10 -17.82
C VAL A 151 7.84 7.45 -17.19
N THR A 152 8.02 6.26 -16.64
CA THR A 152 7.03 5.67 -15.74
C THR A 152 7.07 6.43 -14.42
N THR A 153 6.32 7.52 -14.29
CA THR A 153 6.15 8.17 -12.99
C THR A 153 5.11 7.39 -12.20
N GLY A 154 5.52 6.24 -11.67
CA GLY A 154 4.63 5.31 -10.99
C GLY A 154 4.76 5.34 -9.47
N VAL A 155 4.43 6.44 -8.80
CA VAL A 155 4.06 6.45 -7.37
C VAL A 155 3.14 7.66 -7.08
N PHE A 156 1.84 7.42 -6.85
CA PHE A 156 0.79 8.42 -6.54
C PHE A 156 0.50 9.49 -7.63
N GLY A 157 -0.43 9.21 -8.54
CA GLY A 157 -1.03 10.27 -9.36
C GLY A 157 -1.84 11.24 -8.48
N LEU A 158 -2.07 12.47 -8.93
CA LEU A 158 -3.01 13.38 -8.27
C LEU A 158 -4.44 12.86 -8.51
N GLY A 159 -4.96 12.05 -7.58
CA GLY A 159 -6.37 11.67 -7.57
C GLY A 159 -7.27 12.89 -7.41
N LEU A 160 -8.58 12.73 -7.60
CA LEU A 160 -9.53 13.85 -7.51
C LEU A 160 -9.39 14.64 -6.19
N ILE A 161 -9.14 13.97 -5.07
CA ILE A 161 -8.87 14.63 -3.78
C ILE A 161 -7.63 15.52 -3.88
N GLY A 162 -6.53 14.99 -4.39
CA GLY A 162 -5.27 15.72 -4.54
C GLY A 162 -5.41 16.93 -5.46
N VAL A 163 -6.13 16.81 -6.59
CA VAL A 163 -6.40 17.92 -7.51
C VAL A 163 -7.23 19.02 -6.83
N LEU A 164 -8.31 18.64 -6.14
CA LEU A 164 -9.17 19.60 -5.44
C LEU A 164 -8.42 20.32 -4.31
N VAL A 165 -7.62 19.59 -3.54
CA VAL A 165 -6.76 20.18 -2.49
C VAL A 165 -5.74 21.12 -3.10
N LEU A 166 -5.09 20.75 -4.21
CA LEU A 166 -4.15 21.64 -4.89
C LEU A 166 -4.83 22.94 -5.35
N ILE A 167 -6.01 22.85 -5.97
CA ILE A 167 -6.81 24.02 -6.36
C ILE A 167 -7.14 24.87 -5.14
N ALA A 168 -7.55 24.26 -4.03
CA ALA A 168 -7.86 24.98 -2.81
C ALA A 168 -6.63 25.66 -2.17
N LEU A 169 -5.45 25.02 -2.18
CA LEU A 169 -4.21 25.60 -1.68
C LEU A 169 -3.70 26.74 -2.57
N VAL A 170 -3.85 26.62 -3.89
CA VAL A 170 -3.55 27.71 -4.83
C VAL A 170 -4.54 28.87 -4.64
N ALA A 171 -5.83 28.59 -4.48
CA ALA A 171 -6.82 29.62 -4.17
C ALA A 171 -6.52 30.30 -2.82
N LEU A 172 -6.14 29.54 -1.79
CA LEU A 172 -5.71 30.05 -0.49
C LEU A 172 -4.48 30.95 -0.62
N LEU A 173 -3.52 30.58 -1.47
CA LEU A 173 -2.31 31.34 -1.71
C LEU A 173 -2.60 32.75 -2.24
N PHE A 174 -3.47 32.87 -3.25
CA PHE A 174 -3.81 34.15 -3.88
C PHE A 174 -4.86 34.96 -3.12
N THR A 175 -5.89 34.30 -2.59
CA THR A 175 -7.04 34.98 -1.97
C THR A 175 -6.94 35.09 -0.45
N GLY A 176 -6.05 34.32 0.18
CA GLY A 176 -5.98 34.19 1.64
C GLY A 176 -7.19 33.50 2.27
N ARG A 177 -8.07 32.87 1.47
CA ARG A 177 -9.27 32.17 1.94
C ARG A 177 -9.34 30.78 1.32
N TYR A 178 -9.61 29.78 2.15
CA TYR A 178 -9.85 28.42 1.69
C TYR A 178 -11.29 28.32 1.12
N PRO A 179 -11.50 27.85 -0.12
CA PRO A 179 -12.85 27.75 -0.69
C PRO A 179 -13.73 26.73 0.06
N ALA A 180 -14.81 27.19 0.70
CA ALA A 180 -15.68 26.35 1.52
C ALA A 180 -16.29 25.17 0.74
N GLY A 181 -16.76 25.39 -0.49
CA GLY A 181 -17.33 24.31 -1.31
C GLY A 181 -16.32 23.20 -1.66
N ILE A 182 -15.03 23.55 -1.84
CA ILE A 182 -13.98 22.54 -2.06
C ILE A 182 -13.69 21.79 -0.76
N PHE A 183 -13.63 22.50 0.38
CA PHE A 183 -13.47 21.87 1.69
C PHE A 183 -14.58 20.85 1.96
N ASP A 184 -15.84 21.24 1.78
CA ASP A 184 -17.00 20.40 2.04
C ASP A 184 -17.00 19.13 1.18
N ALA A 185 -16.64 19.27 -0.11
CA ALA A 185 -16.53 18.15 -1.04
C ALA A 185 -15.37 17.20 -0.66
N VAL A 186 -14.18 17.74 -0.40
CA VAL A 186 -12.99 16.97 -0.05
C VAL A 186 -13.19 16.26 1.30
N MET A 187 -13.82 16.92 2.27
CA MET A 187 -14.14 16.33 3.57
C MET A 187 -15.10 15.15 3.41
N GLY A 188 -16.17 15.30 2.63
CA GLY A 188 -17.10 14.20 2.35
C GLY A 188 -16.43 13.02 1.62
N MET A 189 -15.48 13.31 0.73
CA MET A 189 -14.70 12.28 0.04
C MET A 189 -13.80 11.49 1.00
N ASN A 190 -13.05 12.18 1.85
CA ASN A 190 -12.17 11.54 2.83
C ASN A 190 -12.97 10.75 3.88
N ARG A 191 -14.13 11.27 4.31
CA ARG A 191 -15.06 10.57 5.21
C ARG A 191 -15.53 9.25 4.60
N TRP A 192 -15.88 9.25 3.31
CA TRP A 192 -16.24 8.04 2.60
C TRP A 192 -15.05 7.06 2.49
N VAL A 193 -13.87 7.53 2.09
CA VAL A 193 -12.64 6.70 2.00
C VAL A 193 -12.31 6.04 3.34
N LEU A 194 -12.40 6.77 4.46
CA LEU A 194 -12.11 6.23 5.79
C LEU A 194 -13.16 5.22 6.26
N ARG A 195 -14.44 5.39 5.89
CA ARG A 195 -15.48 4.38 6.12
C ARG A 195 -15.21 3.10 5.33
N VAL A 196 -14.73 3.21 4.10
CA VAL A 196 -14.29 2.07 3.28
C VAL A 196 -13.08 1.39 3.92
N ALA A 197 -12.09 2.15 4.39
CA ALA A 197 -10.93 1.59 5.06
C ALA A 197 -11.33 0.82 6.34
N ALA A 198 -12.19 1.40 7.19
CA ALA A 198 -12.69 0.72 8.39
C ALA A 198 -13.45 -0.57 8.05
N TYR A 199 -14.23 -0.57 6.97
CA TYR A 199 -14.94 -1.75 6.48
C TYR A 199 -13.98 -2.84 5.96
N ALA A 200 -12.98 -2.45 5.15
CA ALA A 200 -11.96 -3.34 4.60
C ALA A 200 -11.07 -3.94 5.69
N LEU A 201 -10.81 -3.20 6.76
CA LEU A 201 -10.03 -3.64 7.92
C LEU A 201 -10.86 -4.44 8.95
N LEU A 202 -12.09 -4.83 8.60
CA LEU A 202 -13.03 -5.58 9.42
C LEU A 202 -13.41 -4.87 10.74
N MET A 203 -13.29 -3.55 10.80
CA MET A 203 -13.59 -2.76 11.99
C MET A 203 -15.08 -2.41 12.12
N THR A 204 -15.84 -2.52 11.03
CA THR A 204 -17.30 -2.32 11.03
C THR A 204 -17.99 -3.38 10.21
N ASP A 205 -19.20 -3.79 10.63
CA ASP A 205 -20.06 -4.67 9.83
C ASP A 205 -20.94 -3.95 8.79
N VAL A 206 -21.12 -2.64 8.94
CA VAL A 206 -22.02 -1.80 8.15
C VAL A 206 -21.41 -1.43 6.80
N TYR A 207 -22.12 -1.72 5.70
CA TYR A 207 -21.67 -1.38 4.34
C TYR A 207 -21.61 0.14 4.13
N PRO A 208 -20.48 0.70 3.65
CA PRO A 208 -20.36 2.13 3.42
C PRO A 208 -21.32 2.58 2.31
N PRO A 209 -22.25 3.51 2.60
CA PRO A 209 -23.16 4.04 1.58
C PRO A 209 -22.38 4.84 0.53
N PHE A 210 -22.78 4.77 -0.74
CA PHE A 210 -22.26 5.61 -1.82
C PHE A 210 -22.82 7.04 -1.73
N ARG A 211 -22.57 7.71 -0.61
CA ARG A 211 -22.92 9.10 -0.37
C ARG A 211 -21.70 9.86 0.13
N LEU A 212 -21.57 11.10 -0.32
CA LEU A 212 -20.57 12.04 0.15
C LEU A 212 -21.26 12.96 1.16
N ASP A 213 -21.10 12.65 2.44
CA ASP A 213 -21.63 13.52 3.49
C ASP A 213 -20.71 14.73 3.59
N GLN A 214 -21.13 15.85 3.02
CA GLN A 214 -20.37 17.10 2.98
C GLN A 214 -20.34 17.81 4.33
N GLY A 215 -19.42 18.77 4.49
CA GLY A 215 -19.28 19.58 5.70
C GLY A 215 -18.28 19.02 6.70
N GLY A 216 -17.83 19.89 7.61
CA GLY A 216 -16.81 19.58 8.60
C GLY A 216 -17.22 18.53 9.63
N ASP A 217 -18.48 18.55 10.07
CA ASP A 217 -19.03 17.61 11.05
C ASP A 217 -19.77 16.46 10.38
N ASP A 218 -19.76 15.29 11.01
CA ASP A 218 -20.51 14.13 10.52
C ASP A 218 -22.01 14.36 10.80
N PRO A 219 -22.91 14.30 9.79
CA PRO A 219 -24.34 14.53 10.02
C PRO A 219 -24.89 13.54 11.08
N PRO A 220 -25.74 14.02 12.02
CA PRO A 220 -26.39 13.15 12.98
C PRO A 220 -27.23 12.09 12.26
N ALA A 221 -27.30 10.89 12.83
CA ALA A 221 -28.20 9.85 12.34
C ALA A 221 -29.62 10.44 12.32
N VAL A 222 -30.27 10.40 11.16
CA VAL A 222 -31.66 10.86 11.05
C VAL A 222 -32.50 9.81 11.77
N ASP A 223 -32.96 10.13 12.99
CA ASP A 223 -34.06 9.42 13.62
C ASP A 223 -35.30 9.66 12.75
N ASP A 224 -35.75 8.63 12.05
CA ASP A 224 -36.92 8.67 11.18
C ASP A 224 -38.23 8.63 11.98
N ASP A 225 -38.31 9.41 13.06
CA ASP A 225 -39.50 9.54 13.92
C ASP A 225 -40.53 10.54 13.35
N ARG A 226 -40.40 10.91 12.07
CA ARG A 226 -41.35 11.80 11.38
C ARG A 226 -42.54 11.08 10.75
N THR A 227 -42.69 9.78 10.96
CA THR A 227 -43.89 9.03 10.54
C THR A 227 -44.81 8.75 11.73
N GLY A 228 -45.20 9.79 12.47
CA GLY A 228 -46.02 9.57 13.67
C GLY A 228 -46.67 10.79 14.32
N ARG A 229 -46.69 11.97 13.69
CA ARG A 229 -47.56 13.07 14.15
C ARG A 229 -47.78 14.13 13.07
N ARG A 230 -48.57 13.79 12.05
CA ARG A 230 -49.39 14.83 11.40
C ARG A 230 -50.41 15.26 12.45
N VAL A 231 -50.05 16.30 13.21
CA VAL A 231 -51.02 17.20 13.82
C VAL A 231 -51.89 17.69 12.67
N ALA A 232 -53.05 17.07 12.51
CA ALA A 232 -54.10 17.58 11.65
C ALA A 232 -54.56 18.89 12.27
N ALA A 233 -54.08 20.00 11.73
CA ALA A 233 -54.73 21.28 11.88
C ALA A 233 -56.07 21.19 11.12
N GLY A 234 -57.18 21.22 11.86
CA GLY A 234 -58.53 21.38 11.35
C GLY A 234 -59.34 22.22 12.35
N PRO A 235 -60.15 23.19 11.89
CA PRO A 235 -60.53 24.35 12.69
C PRO A 235 -61.72 24.12 13.64
N GLU A 236 -61.83 25.05 14.58
CA GLU A 236 -62.84 25.29 15.63
C GLU A 236 -64.25 24.70 15.45
N ARG A 237 -64.79 24.10 16.53
CA ARG A 237 -66.15 24.39 17.06
C ARG A 237 -66.22 24.20 18.58
N ARG A 238 -66.91 25.14 19.23
CA ARG A 238 -67.18 25.21 20.68
C ARG A 238 -68.30 24.26 21.13
N SER A 239 -68.25 23.99 22.44
CA SER A 239 -69.36 23.78 23.40
C SER A 239 -69.89 22.35 23.65
N GLY A 240 -69.73 21.91 24.91
CA GLY A 240 -70.86 21.37 25.70
C GLY A 240 -70.69 19.96 26.32
N GLY A 241 -70.57 19.91 27.67
CA GLY A 241 -71.26 18.90 28.50
C GLY A 241 -70.47 17.64 28.96
N PRO A 242 -70.44 17.32 30.27
CA PRO A 242 -69.69 16.19 30.83
C PRO A 242 -70.58 14.98 31.15
N LEU A 243 -70.08 13.74 30.99
CA LEU A 243 -70.60 12.58 31.74
C LEU A 243 -69.53 11.48 31.97
N THR A 244 -69.60 10.94 33.18
CA THR A 244 -68.83 9.93 33.93
C THR A 244 -69.01 8.48 33.45
N PRO A 245 -68.31 7.47 34.05
CA PRO A 245 -67.91 6.21 33.41
C PRO A 245 -68.87 5.04 33.67
N ALA A 246 -68.72 3.95 32.91
CA ALA A 246 -69.31 2.65 33.24
C ALA A 246 -68.41 1.48 32.80
N ALA A 247 -68.19 0.57 33.75
CA ALA A 247 -67.52 -0.73 33.60
C ALA A 247 -68.48 -1.80 33.05
N SER A 248 -67.96 -2.84 32.37
CA SER A 248 -68.35 -4.26 32.60
C SER A 248 -67.57 -5.25 31.71
N SER A 249 -66.83 -6.15 32.37
CA SER A 249 -66.67 -7.62 32.18
C SER A 249 -66.48 -8.30 30.79
N ALA A 250 -65.24 -8.85 30.59
CA ALA A 250 -64.79 -10.24 30.29
C ALA A 250 -65.49 -11.15 29.22
N PRO A 251 -64.90 -12.28 28.70
CA PRO A 251 -63.66 -12.99 29.11
C PRO A 251 -62.73 -13.54 27.98
N GLY A 252 -61.55 -14.08 28.37
CA GLY A 252 -60.97 -15.27 27.74
C GLY A 252 -59.79 -15.08 26.76
N GLY A 253 -58.58 -14.96 27.28
CA GLY A 253 -57.34 -15.09 26.49
C GLY A 253 -56.13 -15.27 27.39
N ALA A 254 -55.76 -16.52 27.65
CA ALA A 254 -54.61 -16.88 28.46
C ALA A 254 -53.31 -16.30 27.85
N THR A 255 -52.72 -15.31 28.52
CA THR A 255 -51.35 -14.87 28.24
C THR A 255 -50.47 -15.39 29.36
N ILE A 256 -49.61 -16.36 29.03
CA ILE A 256 -48.51 -16.79 29.90
C ILE A 256 -47.48 -15.66 29.89
N VAL A 257 -47.41 -14.89 30.98
CA VAL A 257 -46.30 -13.97 31.26
C VAL A 257 -45.25 -14.77 32.01
N MET A 258 -44.09 -14.99 31.40
CA MET A 258 -42.89 -15.41 32.13
C MET A 258 -42.31 -14.19 32.83
N ASP A 259 -42.32 -14.21 34.15
CA ASP A 259 -41.57 -13.27 34.99
C ASP A 259 -40.06 -13.54 34.81
N PRO A 260 -39.21 -12.53 34.50
CA PRO A 260 -37.78 -12.66 34.70
C PRO A 260 -37.49 -12.63 36.22
N PRO A 261 -36.41 -13.27 36.71
CA PRO A 261 -36.06 -13.18 38.12
C PRO A 261 -35.52 -11.77 38.37
N VAL A 262 -36.32 -10.92 39.00
CA VAL A 262 -35.83 -9.66 39.56
C VAL A 262 -35.56 -9.91 41.04
N ASP A 263 -34.29 -9.90 41.43
CA ASP A 263 -33.90 -9.89 42.83
C ASP A 263 -34.42 -8.58 43.45
N VAL A 264 -35.40 -8.71 44.36
CA VAL A 264 -35.89 -7.60 45.18
C VAL A 264 -34.80 -7.29 46.20
N VAL A 265 -34.06 -6.21 45.96
CA VAL A 265 -33.20 -5.61 46.98
C VAL A 265 -34.08 -4.79 47.91
N GLU A 266 -34.20 -5.24 49.15
CA GLU A 266 -34.87 -4.51 50.23
C GLU A 266 -34.07 -3.24 50.55
N VAL A 267 -34.69 -2.07 50.35
CA VAL A 267 -34.10 -0.77 50.69
C VAL A 267 -34.64 -0.37 52.07
N PRO A 268 -33.78 -0.13 53.08
CA PRO A 268 -34.23 0.35 54.39
C PRO A 268 -34.96 1.70 54.29
N ASP A 269 -36.04 1.87 55.07
CA ASP A 269 -37.01 2.98 55.00
C ASP A 269 -36.48 4.40 55.32
N ASP A 270 -35.17 4.58 55.48
CA ASP A 270 -34.58 5.84 55.95
C ASP A 270 -34.01 6.74 54.83
N VAL A 271 -34.37 6.52 53.56
CA VAL A 271 -33.85 7.31 52.42
C VAL A 271 -34.95 8.14 51.75
N PRO A 272 -34.89 9.48 51.76
CA PRO A 272 -35.89 10.32 51.10
C PRO A 272 -35.85 10.17 49.57
N PRO A 273 -37.00 10.25 48.88
CA PRO A 273 -37.09 10.03 47.43
C PRO A 273 -36.33 11.12 46.67
N GLY A 274 -35.21 10.75 46.04
CA GLY A 274 -34.41 11.64 45.19
C GLY A 274 -32.87 11.53 45.34
N ALA A 275 -32.37 10.85 46.36
CA ALA A 275 -30.92 10.71 46.57
C ALA A 275 -30.31 9.59 45.71
N ARG A 276 -29.73 9.91 44.55
CA ARG A 276 -28.82 8.98 43.84
C ARG A 276 -27.47 8.96 44.57
N ARG A 277 -27.11 7.83 45.18
CA ARG A 277 -25.71 7.60 45.60
C ARG A 277 -24.84 7.52 44.34
N PRO A 278 -23.70 8.22 44.27
CA PRO A 278 -22.74 8.01 43.19
C PRO A 278 -22.17 6.59 43.30
N VAL A 279 -22.42 5.77 42.28
CA VAL A 279 -21.72 4.48 42.12
C VAL A 279 -20.25 4.82 41.92
N SER A 280 -19.44 4.58 42.96
CA SER A 280 -17.99 4.74 42.87
C SER A 280 -17.43 3.56 42.09
N THR A 281 -17.35 3.67 40.77
CA THR A 281 -16.59 2.72 39.96
C THR A 281 -15.11 3.02 40.16
N THR A 282 -14.42 2.20 40.96
CA THR A 282 -12.95 2.25 41.04
C THR A 282 -12.39 1.95 39.65
N PRO A 283 -11.62 2.86 39.01
CA PRO A 283 -11.03 2.60 37.70
C PRO A 283 -10.07 1.40 37.81
N ALA A 284 -10.15 0.45 36.88
CA ALA A 284 -9.17 -0.61 36.78
C ALA A 284 -7.77 0.02 36.62
N PRO A 285 -6.74 -0.47 37.35
CA PRO A 285 -5.40 0.08 37.22
C PRO A 285 -4.92 -0.02 35.77
N PRO A 286 -4.24 1.01 35.23
CA PRO A 286 -3.74 0.96 33.86
C PRO A 286 -2.78 -0.23 33.69
N PRO A 287 -2.76 -0.88 32.50
CA PRO A 287 -1.80 -1.94 32.25
C PRO A 287 -0.40 -1.41 32.51
N SER A 288 0.45 -2.20 33.19
CA SER A 288 1.80 -1.76 33.53
C SER A 288 2.51 -1.28 32.26
N THR A 289 3.04 -0.06 32.32
CA THR A 289 3.69 0.64 31.20
C THR A 289 4.75 -0.24 30.55
N ALA A 290 5.44 -1.07 31.35
CA ALA A 290 6.39 -2.07 30.91
C ALA A 290 5.78 -3.18 30.02
N ARG A 291 4.57 -3.66 30.33
CA ARG A 291 3.89 -4.68 29.53
C ARG A 291 3.39 -4.11 28.20
N ALA A 292 2.86 -2.89 28.21
CA ALA A 292 2.48 -2.19 26.99
C ALA A 292 3.71 -1.97 26.08
N LEU A 293 4.84 -1.57 26.67
CA LEU A 293 6.09 -1.32 25.94
C LEU A 293 6.71 -2.60 25.37
N LEU A 294 6.67 -3.73 26.09
CA LEU A 294 7.10 -5.04 25.60
C LEU A 294 6.22 -5.57 24.46
N LEU A 295 4.90 -5.36 24.55
CA LEU A 295 3.99 -5.75 23.47
C LEU A 295 4.22 -4.90 22.21
N VAL A 296 4.44 -3.60 22.36
CA VAL A 296 4.79 -2.71 21.24
C VAL A 296 6.12 -3.12 20.62
N LEU A 297 7.16 -3.35 21.43
CA LEU A 297 8.48 -3.76 20.94
C LEU A 297 8.43 -5.13 20.24
N GLY A 298 7.76 -6.13 20.84
CA GLY A 298 7.58 -7.45 20.23
C GLY A 298 6.77 -7.39 18.93
N SER A 299 5.77 -6.52 18.85
CA SER A 299 4.97 -6.31 17.63
C SER A 299 5.78 -5.66 16.51
N VAL A 300 6.61 -4.67 16.83
CA VAL A 300 7.51 -4.01 15.86
C VAL A 300 8.54 -5.00 15.32
N VAL A 301 9.16 -5.79 16.21
CA VAL A 301 10.16 -6.81 15.82
C VAL A 301 9.53 -7.92 14.97
N THR A 302 8.30 -8.35 15.31
CA THR A 302 7.57 -9.35 14.52
C THR A 302 7.18 -8.79 13.14
N ALA A 303 6.70 -7.54 13.07
CA ALA A 303 6.33 -6.90 11.80
C ALA A 303 7.55 -6.75 10.86
N LEU A 304 8.70 -6.37 11.42
CA LEU A 304 9.96 -6.31 10.67
C LEU A 304 10.40 -7.70 10.19
N GLY A 305 10.20 -8.73 11.03
CA GLY A 305 10.46 -10.13 10.67
C GLY A 305 9.59 -10.62 9.50
N VAL A 306 8.28 -10.33 9.53
CA VAL A 306 7.35 -10.67 8.43
C VAL A 306 7.72 -9.93 7.14
N LEU A 307 8.06 -8.64 7.23
CA LEU A 307 8.46 -7.85 6.07
C LEU A 307 9.72 -8.43 5.40
N LEU A 308 10.78 -8.64 6.19
CA LEU A 308 12.04 -9.17 5.67
C LEU A 308 11.91 -10.61 5.18
N GLY A 309 11.15 -11.44 5.89
CA GLY A 309 10.83 -12.80 5.48
C GLY A 309 10.01 -12.86 4.19
N GLY A 310 9.02 -11.99 4.05
CA GLY A 310 8.19 -11.85 2.85
C GLY A 310 8.98 -11.35 1.64
N LEU A 311 9.80 -10.32 1.82
CA LEU A 311 10.71 -9.80 0.77
C LEU A 311 11.73 -10.86 0.35
N GLY A 312 12.34 -11.57 1.31
CA GLY A 312 13.27 -12.66 1.02
C GLY A 312 12.60 -13.82 0.27
N THR A 313 11.38 -14.21 0.67
CA THR A 313 10.61 -15.27 0.00
C THR A 313 10.23 -14.87 -1.43
N ALA A 314 9.70 -13.65 -1.61
CA ALA A 314 9.36 -13.13 -2.92
C ALA A 314 10.60 -13.06 -3.83
N GLY A 315 11.73 -12.60 -3.30
CA GLY A 315 13.02 -12.58 -4.00
C GLY A 315 13.51 -13.97 -4.42
N LEU A 316 13.38 -14.98 -3.56
CA LEU A 316 13.74 -16.37 -3.90
C LEU A 316 12.82 -16.98 -4.96
N VAL A 317 11.52 -16.63 -4.93
CA VAL A 317 10.55 -17.11 -5.94
C VAL A 317 10.81 -16.45 -7.29
N THR A 318 10.99 -15.13 -7.33
CA THR A 318 11.31 -14.43 -8.58
C THR A 318 12.64 -14.88 -9.16
N ASP A 319 13.65 -15.10 -8.32
CA ASP A 319 14.95 -15.62 -8.72
C ASP A 319 14.87 -17.02 -9.36
N ARG A 320 13.98 -17.90 -8.86
CA ARG A 320 13.75 -19.22 -9.48
C ARG A 320 12.94 -19.16 -10.76
N VAL A 321 11.90 -18.32 -10.81
CA VAL A 321 10.98 -18.25 -11.95
C VAL A 321 11.61 -17.50 -13.13
N ALA A 322 12.45 -16.51 -12.86
CA ALA A 322 13.06 -15.69 -13.90
C ALA A 322 14.33 -16.31 -14.49
N ARG A 323 14.92 -17.33 -13.88
CA ARG A 323 16.10 -18.02 -14.39
C ARG A 323 15.74 -19.08 -15.42
N ASP A 324 16.50 -19.12 -16.50
CA ASP A 324 16.44 -20.23 -17.45
C ASP A 324 17.12 -21.51 -16.91
N GLY A 325 17.06 -22.61 -17.67
CA GLY A 325 17.66 -23.89 -17.27
C GLY A 325 19.18 -23.86 -17.04
N GLY A 326 19.88 -22.78 -17.47
CA GLY A 326 21.30 -22.54 -17.22
C GLY A 326 21.58 -21.60 -16.03
N GLY A 327 20.53 -21.13 -15.35
CA GLY A 327 20.64 -20.22 -14.21
C GLY A 327 20.88 -18.75 -14.60
N PHE A 328 20.60 -18.37 -15.84
CA PHE A 328 20.72 -16.98 -16.29
C PHE A 328 19.38 -16.26 -16.22
N LEU A 329 19.41 -15.00 -15.77
CA LEU A 329 18.29 -14.06 -15.90
C LEU A 329 18.35 -13.47 -17.30
N ALA A 330 17.44 -13.89 -18.17
CA ALA A 330 17.38 -13.45 -19.57
C ALA A 330 16.40 -12.29 -19.75
N THR A 331 16.79 -11.33 -20.58
CA THR A 331 15.91 -10.26 -21.05
C THR A 331 14.91 -10.79 -22.08
N GLY A 332 13.90 -9.99 -22.43
CA GLY A 332 13.11 -10.25 -23.64
C GLY A 332 13.99 -10.30 -24.90
N VAL A 333 13.55 -11.06 -25.91
CA VAL A 333 14.23 -11.11 -27.22
C VAL A 333 13.90 -9.82 -27.98
N GLY A 334 14.92 -9.04 -28.33
CA GLY A 334 14.78 -7.84 -29.17
C GLY A 334 15.25 -8.14 -30.59
N THR A 335 14.47 -7.76 -31.60
CA THR A 335 14.88 -7.90 -33.01
C THR A 335 15.61 -6.66 -33.48
N ALA A 336 16.83 -6.82 -34.02
CA ALA A 336 17.62 -5.74 -34.57
C ALA A 336 18.02 -6.03 -36.02
N THR A 337 17.98 -4.99 -36.86
CA THR A 337 18.26 -5.09 -38.30
C THR A 337 19.17 -3.95 -38.76
N THR A 338 20.07 -4.26 -39.68
CA THR A 338 20.93 -3.28 -40.36
C THR A 338 21.16 -3.71 -41.81
N ALA A 339 21.28 -2.71 -42.69
CA ALA A 339 21.74 -2.94 -44.06
C ALA A 339 23.24 -3.26 -44.14
N GLY A 340 23.99 -3.01 -43.05
CA GLY A 340 25.41 -3.23 -42.94
C GLY A 340 25.82 -4.67 -42.62
N VAL A 341 27.13 -4.86 -42.45
CA VAL A 341 27.77 -6.16 -42.18
C VAL A 341 27.71 -6.56 -40.70
N ALA A 342 27.41 -5.62 -39.79
CA ALA A 342 27.47 -5.85 -38.35
C ALA A 342 26.44 -5.03 -37.58
N LEU A 343 25.88 -5.63 -36.53
CA LEU A 343 25.19 -4.95 -35.43
C LEU A 343 26.15 -4.87 -34.25
N ARG A 344 26.53 -3.68 -33.83
CA ARG A 344 27.39 -3.48 -32.65
C ARG A 344 26.68 -2.71 -31.55
N THR A 345 27.10 -2.90 -30.30
CA THR A 345 26.67 -2.07 -29.18
C THR A 345 27.44 -0.75 -29.15
N ASP A 346 26.95 0.21 -28.36
CA ASP A 346 27.78 1.29 -27.86
C ASP A 346 28.95 0.74 -26.99
N PRO A 347 30.05 1.49 -26.86
CA PRO A 347 31.16 1.13 -25.98
C PRO A 347 30.68 0.95 -24.54
N LEU A 348 30.92 -0.23 -23.98
CA LEU A 348 30.65 -0.55 -22.59
C LEU A 348 31.91 -0.29 -21.77
N GLN A 349 31.90 0.76 -20.95
CA GLN A 349 33.01 1.08 -20.05
C GLN A 349 32.81 0.37 -18.70
N ILE A 350 33.81 -0.39 -18.28
CA ILE A 350 33.82 -1.09 -16.99
C ILE A 350 35.00 -0.55 -16.15
N ASP A 351 34.70 0.31 -15.17
CA ASP A 351 35.70 0.92 -14.28
C ASP A 351 36.02 0.05 -13.05
N ALA A 352 37.31 -0.14 -12.75
CA ALA A 352 37.74 -0.88 -11.56
C ALA A 352 37.52 -0.12 -10.23
N ASP A 353 37.54 1.22 -10.26
CA ASP A 353 37.66 2.06 -9.07
C ASP A 353 36.32 2.56 -8.49
N ARG A 354 35.19 2.22 -9.11
CA ARG A 354 33.87 2.55 -8.56
C ARG A 354 33.36 1.43 -7.65
N PRO A 355 32.88 1.74 -6.42
CA PRO A 355 32.33 0.73 -5.50
C PRO A 355 31.10 -0.01 -6.05
N ASP A 356 30.49 0.52 -7.11
CA ASP A 356 29.21 0.08 -7.69
C ASP A 356 29.37 -0.64 -9.04
N THR A 357 30.51 -1.28 -9.33
CA THR A 357 30.75 -1.87 -10.65
C THR A 357 29.75 -3.00 -10.96
N PRO A 358 29.11 -2.99 -12.15
CA PRO A 358 28.34 -4.13 -12.66
C PRO A 358 29.10 -5.46 -12.54
N ALA A 359 30.44 -5.45 -12.66
CA ALA A 359 31.30 -6.62 -12.54
C ALA A 359 31.26 -7.33 -11.16
N ARG A 360 30.82 -6.66 -10.07
CA ARG A 360 30.64 -7.31 -8.76
C ARG A 360 29.22 -7.85 -8.55
N VAL A 361 28.24 -7.33 -9.30
CA VAL A 361 26.81 -7.67 -9.17
C VAL A 361 26.39 -8.72 -10.19
N PHE A 362 26.84 -8.59 -11.43
CA PHE A 362 26.66 -9.54 -12.52
C PHE A 362 27.90 -10.43 -12.61
N GLY A 363 27.72 -11.73 -12.44
CA GLY A 363 28.76 -12.72 -12.69
C GLY A 363 28.95 -12.93 -14.18
N GLU A 364 28.70 -14.16 -14.64
CA GLU A 364 28.79 -14.48 -16.07
C GLU A 364 27.65 -13.82 -16.86
N VAL A 365 27.99 -13.11 -17.94
CA VAL A 365 27.04 -12.53 -18.90
C VAL A 365 27.01 -13.41 -20.14
N ALA A 366 25.82 -13.68 -20.66
CA ALA A 366 25.62 -14.41 -21.90
C ALA A 366 24.87 -13.53 -22.90
N LEU A 367 25.37 -13.49 -24.14
CA LEU A 367 24.71 -12.88 -25.28
C LEU A 367 24.23 -13.99 -26.21
N ARG A 368 22.92 -14.04 -26.44
CA ARG A 368 22.29 -14.96 -27.37
C ARG A 368 21.88 -14.19 -28.61
N ALA A 369 22.23 -14.71 -29.78
CA ALA A 369 21.73 -14.20 -31.05
C ALA A 369 21.15 -15.34 -31.89
N THR A 370 20.08 -15.04 -32.60
CA THR A 370 19.41 -15.95 -33.52
C THR A 370 19.24 -15.26 -34.86
N SER A 371 19.72 -15.87 -35.95
CA SER A 371 19.49 -15.32 -37.29
C SER A 371 18.01 -15.37 -37.66
N ASN A 372 17.43 -14.24 -38.06
CA ASN A 372 16.05 -14.17 -38.54
C ASN A 372 15.93 -14.55 -40.03
N ARG A 373 17.06 -14.63 -40.76
CA ARG A 373 17.09 -14.95 -42.20
C ARG A 373 17.61 -16.36 -42.50
N GLY A 374 17.89 -17.15 -41.47
CA GLY A 374 18.62 -18.41 -41.60
C GLY A 374 20.13 -18.20 -41.77
N GLY A 375 20.88 -19.29 -41.78
CA GLY A 375 22.35 -19.26 -41.81
C GLY A 375 23.01 -19.09 -40.44
N ASP A 376 24.34 -19.10 -40.45
CA ASP A 376 25.16 -19.08 -39.24
C ASP A 376 25.34 -17.65 -38.73
N VAL A 377 25.05 -17.46 -37.44
CA VAL A 377 25.24 -16.18 -36.76
C VAL A 377 26.49 -16.23 -35.89
N PHE A 378 27.29 -15.17 -35.96
CA PHE A 378 28.45 -14.92 -35.12
C PHE A 378 28.09 -13.92 -34.02
N VAL A 379 28.51 -14.22 -32.81
CA VAL A 379 28.44 -13.33 -31.64
C VAL A 379 29.81 -13.24 -31.02
N GLY A 380 30.32 -12.02 -30.84
CA GLY A 380 31.63 -11.80 -30.25
C GLY A 380 31.71 -10.54 -29.40
N ILE A 381 32.62 -10.54 -28.44
CA ILE A 381 32.99 -9.36 -27.64
C ILE A 381 34.51 -9.19 -27.64
N GLY A 382 34.94 -7.96 -27.89
CA GLY A 382 36.35 -7.60 -27.96
C GLY A 382 36.60 -6.16 -27.54
N PRO A 383 37.87 -5.76 -27.38
CA PRO A 383 38.23 -4.40 -27.04
C PRO A 383 37.67 -3.42 -28.07
N THR A 384 37.07 -2.32 -27.62
CA THR A 384 36.41 -1.35 -28.51
C THR A 384 37.35 -0.85 -29.62
N ALA A 385 38.64 -0.65 -29.32
CA ALA A 385 39.61 -0.20 -30.31
C ALA A 385 39.85 -1.22 -31.44
N ASP A 386 39.89 -2.51 -31.14
CA ASP A 386 40.14 -3.57 -32.12
C ASP A 386 38.90 -3.84 -32.97
N VAL A 387 37.73 -3.88 -32.35
CA VAL A 387 36.44 -3.96 -33.06
C VAL A 387 36.26 -2.77 -34.00
N SER A 388 36.57 -1.55 -33.55
CA SER A 388 36.46 -0.35 -34.39
C SER A 388 37.42 -0.39 -35.57
N ARG A 389 38.63 -0.94 -35.39
CA ARG A 389 39.61 -1.10 -36.47
C ARG A 389 39.13 -2.14 -37.49
N TYR A 390 38.59 -3.26 -37.01
CA TYR A 390 38.08 -4.34 -37.86
C TYR A 390 36.88 -3.88 -38.71
N LEU A 391 35.95 -3.12 -38.14
CA LEU A 391 34.77 -2.59 -38.84
C LEU A 391 35.02 -1.23 -39.55
N ALA A 392 36.28 -0.79 -39.66
CA ALA A 392 36.61 0.52 -40.20
C ALA A 392 36.17 0.63 -41.68
N GLY A 393 35.35 1.64 -41.99
CA GLY A 393 34.86 1.89 -43.34
C GLY A 393 33.75 0.93 -43.83
N ALA A 394 33.34 -0.04 -43.02
CA ALA A 394 32.23 -0.94 -43.32
C ALA A 394 30.90 -0.37 -42.83
N ALA A 395 29.81 -0.61 -43.57
CA ALA A 395 28.48 -0.23 -43.13
C ALA A 395 28.07 -1.05 -41.91
N GLN A 396 27.54 -0.41 -40.88
CA GLN A 396 27.21 -1.08 -39.61
C GLN A 396 26.02 -0.42 -38.92
N GLY A 397 25.26 -1.20 -38.17
CA GLY A 397 24.23 -0.71 -37.27
C GLY A 397 24.78 -0.57 -35.85
N VAL A 398 24.56 0.59 -35.23
CA VAL A 398 24.89 0.85 -33.84
C VAL A 398 23.61 0.76 -33.02
N TRP A 399 23.58 -0.24 -32.16
CA TRP A 399 22.53 -0.41 -31.18
C TRP A 399 22.86 0.45 -29.97
N ARG A 400 22.10 1.54 -29.78
CA ARG A 400 22.17 2.31 -28.54
C ARG A 400 21.55 1.56 -27.38
N THR A 401 22.38 1.08 -26.47
CA THR A 401 21.94 0.59 -25.17
C THR A 401 21.57 1.79 -24.30
N GLY A 402 20.39 2.38 -24.56
CA GLY A 402 19.77 3.33 -23.64
C GLY A 402 19.67 2.70 -22.25
N ALA A 403 19.82 3.52 -21.21
CA ALA A 403 19.86 3.09 -19.81
C ALA A 403 18.81 2.00 -19.51
N PHE A 404 19.24 0.92 -18.84
CA PHE A 404 18.42 -0.20 -18.38
C PHE A 404 17.13 0.32 -17.68
N ASP A 405 16.02 0.43 -18.41
CA ASP A 405 14.74 0.94 -17.90
C ASP A 405 13.67 -0.16 -17.77
N GLY A 406 14.10 -1.42 -17.82
CA GLY A 406 13.33 -2.57 -17.33
C GLY A 406 12.07 -2.93 -18.14
N ARG A 407 11.89 -2.37 -19.36
CA ARG A 407 10.69 -2.60 -20.18
C ARG A 407 10.92 -3.20 -21.57
N GLY A 408 12.15 -3.63 -21.87
CA GLY A 408 12.48 -4.32 -23.11
C GLY A 408 13.07 -3.40 -24.18
N PHE A 409 13.78 -4.00 -25.12
CA PHE A 409 14.56 -3.30 -26.15
C PHE A 409 13.66 -2.75 -27.26
N ALA A 410 13.16 -1.53 -27.13
CA ALA A 410 12.79 -0.72 -28.29
C ALA A 410 14.00 0.13 -28.69
N ALA A 411 15.06 -0.53 -29.19
CA ALA A 411 16.29 0.14 -29.54
C ALA A 411 16.26 0.59 -31.00
N GLY A 412 16.37 1.90 -31.22
CA GLY A 412 16.74 2.43 -32.53
C GLY A 412 18.14 1.94 -32.89
N VAL A 413 18.31 1.43 -34.11
CA VAL A 413 19.61 1.11 -34.68
C VAL A 413 20.05 2.28 -35.54
N ASP A 414 21.07 3.01 -35.11
CA ASP A 414 21.66 4.06 -35.92
C ASP A 414 22.51 3.42 -37.01
N GLN A 415 22.29 3.83 -38.26
CA GLN A 415 23.05 3.32 -39.38
C GLN A 415 24.31 4.16 -39.58
N VAL A 416 25.46 3.51 -39.59
CA VAL A 416 26.73 4.09 -40.00
C VAL A 416 27.02 3.65 -41.43
N ALA A 417 27.11 4.61 -42.33
CA ALA A 417 27.40 4.35 -43.73
C ALA A 417 28.84 3.87 -43.92
N GLY A 418 29.04 2.98 -44.91
CA GLY A 418 30.34 2.45 -45.29
C GLY A 418 30.21 1.54 -46.51
N SER A 419 31.33 1.12 -47.07
CA SER A 419 31.39 0.29 -48.28
C SER A 419 32.48 -0.78 -48.24
N ALA A 420 33.35 -0.77 -47.23
CA ALA A 420 34.38 -1.79 -47.09
C ALA A 420 33.77 -3.16 -46.76
N SER A 421 34.31 -4.23 -47.36
CA SER A 421 34.05 -5.59 -46.94
C SER A 421 34.93 -5.96 -45.73
N VAL A 422 34.48 -6.93 -44.95
CA VAL A 422 35.19 -7.45 -43.77
C VAL A 422 35.46 -8.93 -43.96
N ALA A 423 36.60 -9.39 -43.45
CA ALA A 423 36.93 -10.81 -43.38
C ALA A 423 35.96 -11.54 -42.42
N PRO A 424 35.83 -12.88 -42.47
CA PRO A 424 34.98 -13.60 -41.54
C PRO A 424 35.34 -13.30 -40.07
N PRO A 425 34.36 -12.96 -39.20
CA PRO A 425 34.64 -12.57 -37.82
C PRO A 425 35.25 -13.73 -36.99
N GLY A 426 34.96 -14.97 -37.34
CA GLY A 426 35.51 -16.17 -36.68
C GLY A 426 37.01 -16.37 -36.86
N GLU A 427 37.65 -15.70 -37.82
CA GLU A 427 39.10 -15.79 -38.05
C GLU A 427 39.90 -14.75 -37.25
N GLN A 428 39.21 -13.75 -36.67
CA GLN A 428 39.87 -12.68 -35.95
C GLN A 428 40.29 -13.10 -34.53
N PRO A 429 41.55 -12.89 -34.13
CA PRO A 429 42.07 -13.36 -32.83
C PRO A 429 41.78 -12.42 -31.66
N PHE A 430 41.35 -11.18 -31.90
CA PHE A 430 41.16 -10.17 -30.85
C PHE A 430 39.88 -10.37 -30.01
N TRP A 431 38.99 -11.27 -30.41
CA TRP A 431 37.78 -11.58 -29.65
C TRP A 431 38.13 -12.28 -28.34
N VAL A 432 37.71 -11.70 -27.23
CA VAL A 432 37.93 -12.28 -25.90
C VAL A 432 36.94 -13.39 -25.61
N ALA A 433 35.71 -13.27 -26.12
CA ALA A 433 34.76 -14.36 -26.20
C ALA A 433 34.03 -14.31 -27.53
N ARG A 434 33.77 -15.48 -28.11
CA ARG A 434 33.08 -15.62 -29.39
C ARG A 434 32.35 -16.95 -29.50
N ALA A 435 31.26 -16.95 -30.25
CA ALA A 435 30.56 -18.16 -30.65
C ALA A 435 29.99 -17.98 -32.06
N SER A 436 29.93 -19.06 -32.83
CA SER A 436 29.34 -19.07 -34.17
C SER A 436 28.61 -20.38 -34.38
N GLY A 437 27.47 -20.34 -35.04
CA GLY A 437 26.73 -21.55 -35.39
C GLY A 437 25.34 -21.29 -35.97
N PRO A 438 24.65 -22.36 -36.39
CA PRO A 438 23.32 -22.28 -36.95
C PRO A 438 22.26 -22.02 -35.87
N GLY A 439 21.24 -21.25 -36.21
CA GLY A 439 20.10 -21.00 -35.31
C GLY A 439 20.45 -20.04 -34.18
N THR A 440 20.23 -20.45 -32.92
CA THR A 440 20.48 -19.64 -31.73
C THR A 440 21.86 -19.93 -31.16
N THR A 441 22.75 -18.97 -31.29
CA THR A 441 24.13 -19.05 -30.81
C THR A 441 24.26 -18.28 -29.50
N THR A 442 24.89 -18.89 -28.50
CA THR A 442 25.13 -18.28 -27.19
C THR A 442 26.63 -18.10 -26.99
N MET A 443 27.05 -16.88 -26.66
CA MET A 443 28.40 -16.56 -26.20
C MET A 443 28.31 -16.17 -24.72
N SER A 444 29.17 -16.73 -23.87
CA SER A 444 29.32 -16.28 -22.48
C SER A 444 30.67 -15.61 -22.24
N TRP A 445 30.66 -14.62 -21.33
CA TRP A 445 31.83 -13.82 -20.99
C TRP A 445 31.74 -13.36 -19.53
N ALA A 446 32.87 -13.37 -18.84
CA ALA A 446 33.02 -12.81 -17.50
C ALA A 446 33.51 -11.35 -17.64
N PRO A 447 32.73 -10.35 -17.19
CA PRO A 447 33.11 -8.96 -17.34
C PRO A 447 34.41 -8.62 -16.63
N VAL A 448 35.34 -7.99 -17.34
CA VAL A 448 36.60 -7.48 -16.80
C VAL A 448 36.72 -5.97 -17.04
N PRO A 449 37.45 -5.22 -16.22
CA PRO A 449 37.65 -3.79 -16.42
C PRO A 449 38.21 -3.47 -17.83
N GLY A 450 37.68 -2.43 -18.47
CA GLY A 450 38.06 -2.00 -19.82
C GLY A 450 36.90 -1.49 -20.66
N ASP A 451 37.20 -1.12 -21.91
CA ASP A 451 36.23 -0.69 -22.92
C ASP A 451 35.91 -1.83 -23.88
N TRP A 452 34.66 -2.28 -23.87
CA TRP A 452 34.21 -3.46 -24.59
C TRP A 452 33.13 -3.14 -25.61
N THR A 453 33.17 -3.82 -26.75
CA THR A 453 32.10 -3.75 -27.76
C THR A 453 31.66 -5.15 -28.14
N ALA A 454 30.37 -5.42 -28.01
CA ALA A 454 29.76 -6.66 -28.47
C ALA A 454 29.22 -6.48 -29.88
N VAL A 455 29.31 -7.54 -30.68
CA VAL A 455 28.97 -7.54 -32.10
C VAL A 455 28.19 -8.81 -32.46
N VAL A 456 27.15 -8.63 -33.27
CA VAL A 456 26.41 -9.69 -33.93
C VAL A 456 26.55 -9.52 -35.44
N MET A 457 26.99 -10.58 -36.12
CA MET A 457 27.27 -10.61 -37.55
C MET A 457 26.81 -11.92 -38.17
N ASN A 458 26.73 -11.97 -39.51
CA ASN A 458 26.73 -13.26 -40.20
C ASN A 458 28.14 -13.87 -40.08
N ALA A 459 28.24 -15.20 -39.95
CA ALA A 459 29.51 -15.88 -39.73
C ALA A 459 30.52 -15.72 -40.88
N ASP A 460 30.04 -15.38 -42.08
CA ASP A 460 30.82 -15.10 -43.28
C ASP A 460 31.20 -13.62 -43.44
N GLY A 461 30.74 -12.72 -42.56
CA GLY A 461 30.99 -11.28 -42.63
C GLY A 461 30.11 -10.53 -43.64
N THR A 462 29.08 -11.16 -44.21
CA THR A 462 28.24 -10.55 -45.24
C THR A 462 27.13 -9.66 -44.67
N ALA A 463 26.66 -8.73 -45.51
CA ALA A 463 25.48 -7.90 -45.26
C ALA A 463 24.26 -8.45 -46.02
N PRO A 464 23.01 -8.10 -45.62
CA PRO A 464 22.66 -7.35 -44.41
C PRO A 464 22.64 -8.26 -43.17
N VAL A 465 22.53 -7.70 -41.96
CA VAL A 465 22.36 -8.48 -40.70
C VAL A 465 20.96 -8.30 -40.12
N SER A 466 20.32 -9.41 -39.74
CA SER A 466 19.01 -9.43 -39.06
C SER A 466 19.00 -10.55 -38.03
N ALA A 467 18.99 -10.16 -36.75
CA ALA A 467 19.06 -11.12 -35.66
C ALA A 467 18.12 -10.76 -34.51
N GLY A 468 17.52 -11.78 -33.90
CA GLY A 468 16.96 -11.68 -32.55
C GLY A 468 18.09 -11.77 -31.54
N VAL A 469 18.19 -10.79 -30.65
CA VAL A 469 19.25 -10.69 -29.65
C VAL A 469 18.65 -10.69 -28.27
N GLN A 470 19.25 -11.45 -27.37
CA GLN A 470 18.85 -11.59 -25.99
C GLN A 470 20.09 -11.53 -25.09
N LEU A 471 20.04 -10.68 -24.08
CA LEU A 471 21.06 -10.60 -23.04
C LEU A 471 20.62 -11.44 -21.86
N ALA A 472 21.54 -12.16 -21.25
CA ALA A 472 21.28 -12.91 -20.04
C ALA A 472 22.45 -12.75 -19.06
N ALA A 473 22.19 -12.72 -17.77
CA ALA A 473 23.24 -12.58 -16.76
C ALA A 473 22.99 -13.47 -15.55
N ARG A 474 24.05 -14.04 -15.00
CA ARG A 474 24.00 -14.75 -13.72
C ARG A 474 24.28 -13.76 -12.59
N VAL A 475 23.30 -13.54 -11.71
CA VAL A 475 23.40 -12.60 -10.58
C VAL A 475 23.45 -13.38 -9.26
N PRO A 476 24.64 -13.82 -8.79
CA PRO A 476 24.74 -14.68 -7.61
C PRO A 476 24.33 -13.96 -6.31
N VAL A 477 24.52 -12.64 -6.25
CA VAL A 477 24.22 -11.81 -5.07
C VAL A 477 22.72 -11.78 -4.77
N LEU A 478 21.85 -11.88 -5.79
CA LEU A 478 20.39 -11.79 -5.61
C LEU A 478 19.84 -12.93 -4.74
N GLY A 479 20.33 -14.15 -4.98
CA GLY A 479 19.98 -15.33 -4.19
C GLY A 479 20.49 -15.24 -2.75
N LEU A 480 21.73 -14.80 -2.55
CA LEU A 480 22.32 -14.63 -1.22
C LEU A 480 21.62 -13.54 -0.41
N ALA A 481 21.33 -12.40 -1.02
CA ALA A 481 20.62 -11.29 -0.37
C ALA A 481 19.19 -11.69 0.02
N SER A 482 18.49 -12.41 -0.86
CA SER A 482 17.13 -12.89 -0.59
C SER A 482 17.11 -13.98 0.50
N MET A 483 18.12 -14.86 0.52
CA MET A 483 18.31 -15.87 1.57
C MET A 483 18.64 -15.22 2.92
N ALA A 484 19.53 -14.22 2.95
CA ALA A 484 19.88 -13.49 4.15
C ALA A 484 18.68 -12.70 4.71
N ALA A 485 17.92 -12.03 3.84
CA ALA A 485 16.69 -11.34 4.22
C ALA A 485 15.64 -12.32 4.78
N PHE A 486 15.49 -13.48 4.16
CA PHE A 486 14.59 -14.53 4.64
C PHE A 486 14.96 -15.00 6.06
N TRP A 487 16.21 -15.43 6.29
CA TRP A 487 16.63 -15.94 7.60
C TRP A 487 16.65 -14.86 8.69
N THR A 488 17.00 -13.62 8.33
CA THR A 488 16.89 -12.47 9.24
C THR A 488 15.43 -12.21 9.63
N GLY A 489 14.53 -12.30 8.65
CA GLY A 489 13.09 -12.20 8.87
C GLY A 489 12.56 -13.27 9.83
N VAL A 490 12.96 -14.53 9.61
CA VAL A 490 12.61 -15.66 10.49
C VAL A 490 13.15 -15.45 11.91
N GLY A 491 14.42 -15.03 12.04
CA GLY A 491 15.03 -14.76 13.36
C GLY A 491 14.28 -13.67 14.14
N LEU A 492 13.97 -12.55 13.49
CA LEU A 492 13.19 -11.47 14.10
C LEU A 492 11.77 -11.91 14.45
N LEU A 493 11.15 -12.75 13.62
CA LEU A 493 9.81 -13.30 13.90
C LEU A 493 9.82 -14.17 15.17
N VAL A 494 10.82 -15.04 15.33
CA VAL A 494 10.98 -15.87 16.53
C VAL A 494 11.19 -14.99 17.78
N VAL A 495 12.07 -13.98 17.70
CA VAL A 495 12.34 -13.07 18.81
C VAL A 495 11.09 -12.25 19.17
N GLY A 496 10.41 -11.70 18.18
CA GLY A 496 9.20 -10.90 18.37
C GLY A 496 8.07 -11.71 19.01
N ILE A 497 7.83 -12.94 18.54
CA ILE A 497 6.84 -13.86 19.12
C ILE A 497 7.23 -14.24 20.55
N ALA A 498 8.50 -14.54 20.83
CA ALA A 498 8.97 -14.87 22.17
C ALA A 498 8.74 -13.72 23.16
N VAL A 499 8.99 -12.47 22.74
CA VAL A 499 8.73 -11.27 23.55
C VAL A 499 7.23 -11.09 23.83
N ILE A 500 6.38 -11.30 22.82
CA ILE A 500 4.91 -11.21 22.97
C ILE A 500 4.39 -12.30 23.93
N VAL A 501 4.83 -13.55 23.76
CA VAL A 501 4.45 -14.69 24.62
C VAL A 501 4.96 -14.49 26.04
N GLY A 502 6.19 -13.99 26.21
CA GLY A 502 6.75 -13.61 27.50
C GLY A 502 5.89 -12.56 28.22
N ALA A 503 5.51 -11.48 27.53
CA ALA A 503 4.66 -10.43 28.07
C ALA A 503 3.20 -10.89 28.35
N ALA A 504 2.73 -11.93 27.66
CA ALA A 504 1.42 -12.53 27.89
C ALA A 504 1.41 -13.45 29.14
N THR A 505 2.50 -14.18 29.40
CA THR A 505 2.60 -15.19 30.46
C THR A 505 2.94 -14.61 31.84
N THR A 506 3.61 -13.44 31.92
CA THR A 506 3.95 -12.80 33.21
C THR A 506 2.73 -12.29 33.99
N GLY A 507 1.54 -12.20 33.36
CA GLY A 507 0.31 -11.72 33.98
C GLY A 507 -0.49 -12.77 34.77
N ARG A 508 -0.09 -14.05 34.76
CA ARG A 508 -0.71 -15.10 35.59
C ARG A 508 0.12 -15.31 36.86
N ARG A 509 -0.06 -14.48 37.89
CA ARG A 509 0.34 -14.85 39.26
C ARG A 509 -0.77 -14.58 40.27
N ARG A 510 -1.30 -15.72 40.77
CA ARG A 510 -2.02 -16.01 42.03
C ARG A 510 -3.14 -15.06 42.45
N THR A 511 -4.37 -15.42 42.11
CA THR A 511 -5.51 -15.22 43.01
C THR A 511 -5.24 -15.98 44.31
N VAL A 512 -4.93 -15.25 45.37
CA VAL A 512 -4.93 -15.80 46.73
C VAL A 512 -6.38 -16.03 47.12
N GLU A 513 -6.69 -17.29 47.37
CA GLU A 513 -7.94 -17.78 47.92
C GLU A 513 -8.08 -17.22 49.33
N VAL A 514 -9.03 -16.29 49.54
CA VAL A 514 -9.44 -15.87 50.89
C VAL A 514 -10.51 -16.85 51.33
N ALA A 515 -10.12 -17.83 52.15
CA ALA A 515 -11.05 -18.68 52.87
C ALA A 515 -11.78 -17.86 53.94
N ARG A 516 -13.07 -18.19 54.10
CA ARG A 516 -14.12 -17.53 54.90
C ARG A 516 -13.74 -17.12 56.31
#